data_AF-H0HUS7-F1
#
_entry.id   AF-H0HUS7-F1
#
_cell.length_a   1.000
_cell.length_b   1.000
_cell.length_c   1.000
_cell.angle_alpha   90.00
_cell.angle_beta   90.00
_cell.angle_gamma   90.00
#
_symmetry.space_group_name_H-M   'P 1'
#
loop_
_entity.id
_entity.type
_entity.pdbx_description
1 polymer ?
#
loop_
_entity_poly.entity_id
_entity_poly.type
_entity_poly.pdbx_seq_one_letter_code
_entity_poly.pdbx_strand_id
1 'polypeptide(L)'
;MNSDLIEFVETSFGSVWSLELLLLLFRNAQRNWTPDELVHELRSSEVVVAQSIERLVAAGLALAEKDGSVRYGPASPEQNDLVAQLQEEYRKKPAAIRRLILQNPVEKLRTFADAFKLKKS
;
A
#
# COMPACT_ATOMS: atom_id res chain seq x y z
N MET A 1 -8.20 -7.50 -16.08
CA MET A 1 -7.01 -7.77 -15.26
C MET A 1 -6.77 -9.26 -15.27
N ASN A 2 -5.51 -9.69 -15.33
CA ASN A 2 -5.14 -11.09 -15.14
C ASN A 2 -5.36 -11.49 -13.66
N SER A 3 -5.59 -12.78 -13.41
CA SER A 3 -5.77 -13.37 -12.08
C SER A 3 -4.61 -13.04 -11.14
N ASP A 4 -3.36 -13.11 -11.62
CA ASP A 4 -2.17 -12.83 -10.80
C ASP A 4 -2.16 -11.40 -10.24
N LEU A 5 -2.62 -10.42 -11.04
CA LEU A 5 -2.72 -9.03 -10.61
C LEU A 5 -3.86 -8.84 -9.60
N ILE A 6 -4.96 -9.58 -9.75
CA ILE A 6 -6.08 -9.53 -8.80
C ILE A 6 -5.63 -10.09 -7.45
N GLU A 7 -5.01 -11.27 -7.44
CA GLU A 7 -4.48 -11.92 -6.24
C GLU A 7 -3.42 -11.03 -5.57
N PHE A 8 -2.52 -10.44 -6.36
CA PHE A 8 -1.52 -9.50 -5.86
C PHE A 8 -2.17 -8.31 -5.16
N VAL A 9 -3.22 -7.71 -5.75
CA VAL A 9 -3.92 -6.56 -5.15
C VAL A 9 -4.64 -6.95 -3.86
N GLU A 10 -5.33 -8.09 -3.84
CA GLU A 10 -6.07 -8.57 -2.67
C GLU A 10 -5.14 -8.98 -1.51
N THR A 11 -3.95 -9.50 -1.81
CA THR A 11 -3.01 -9.90 -0.76
C THR A 11 -2.14 -8.75 -0.26
N SER A 12 -1.80 -7.79 -1.13
CA SER A 12 -0.84 -6.73 -0.81
C SER A 12 -1.47 -5.49 -0.19
N PHE A 13 -2.74 -5.18 -0.50
CA PHE A 13 -3.36 -3.92 -0.10
C PHE A 13 -4.53 -4.11 0.85
N GLY A 14 -4.48 -3.33 1.94
CA GLY A 14 -5.54 -3.29 2.95
C GLY A 14 -6.50 -2.13 2.78
N SER A 15 -6.04 -1.11 2.05
CA SER A 15 -6.70 0.16 1.92
C SER A 15 -6.25 0.84 0.64
N VAL A 16 -7.07 1.78 0.14
CA VAL A 16 -6.65 2.62 -1.00
C VAL A 16 -5.40 3.41 -0.65
N TRP A 17 -5.17 3.76 0.62
CA TRP A 17 -3.96 4.48 1.05
C TRP A 17 -2.69 3.67 0.90
N SER A 18 -2.71 2.36 1.19
CA SER A 18 -1.56 1.50 0.96
C SER A 18 -1.21 1.38 -0.54
N LEU A 19 -2.21 1.41 -1.42
CA LEU A 19 -1.99 1.48 -2.87
C LEU A 19 -1.36 2.82 -3.28
N GLU A 20 -1.93 3.94 -2.85
CA GLU A 20 -1.43 5.27 -3.22
C GLU A 20 0.01 5.49 -2.72
N LEU A 21 0.32 5.05 -1.50
CA LEU A 21 1.67 5.08 -0.95
C LEU A 21 2.63 4.27 -1.82
N LEU A 22 2.27 3.02 -2.17
CA LEU A 22 3.12 2.20 -3.03
C LEU A 22 3.37 2.87 -4.39
N LEU A 23 2.33 3.42 -5.02
CA LEU A 23 2.46 4.06 -6.32
C LEU A 23 3.28 5.36 -6.24
N LEU A 24 3.25 6.07 -5.11
CA LEU A 24 4.14 7.20 -4.83
C LEU A 24 5.60 6.74 -4.76
N LEU A 25 5.89 5.69 -4.00
CA LEU A 25 7.23 5.12 -3.88
C LEU A 25 7.73 4.59 -5.24
N PHE A 26 6.90 3.86 -5.98
CA PHE A 26 7.25 3.29 -7.29
C PHE A 26 7.66 4.39 -8.30
N ARG A 27 6.90 5.49 -8.37
CA ARG A 27 7.24 6.62 -9.26
C ARG A 27 8.55 7.32 -8.86
N ASN A 28 8.98 7.16 -7.62
CA ASN A 28 10.18 7.76 -7.05
C ASN A 28 11.12 6.69 -6.49
N ALA A 29 11.34 5.60 -7.23
CA ALA A 29 11.99 4.39 -6.72
C ALA A 29 13.41 4.57 -6.15
N GLN A 30 14.10 5.65 -6.54
CA GLN A 30 15.45 5.98 -6.06
C GLN A 30 15.47 6.89 -4.83
N ARG A 31 14.30 7.30 -4.33
CA ARG A 31 14.16 8.23 -3.20
C ARG A 31 13.74 7.49 -1.93
N ASN A 32 14.38 7.87 -0.83
CA ASN A 32 13.93 7.53 0.52
C ASN A 32 13.00 8.64 1.03
N TRP A 33 11.94 8.24 1.71
CA TRP A 33 10.92 9.12 2.25
C TRP A 33 10.85 9.00 3.76
N THR A 34 10.80 10.12 4.47
CA THR A 34 10.44 10.08 5.90
C THR A 34 8.93 9.90 6.06
N PRO A 35 8.45 9.38 7.21
CA PRO A 35 7.02 9.31 7.49
C PRO A 35 6.31 10.67 7.37
N ASP A 36 6.94 11.76 7.83
CA ASP A 36 6.37 13.11 7.76
C ASP A 36 6.21 13.61 6.33
N GLU A 37 7.19 13.33 5.46
CA GLU A 37 7.07 13.64 4.03
C GLU A 37 5.90 12.88 3.39
N LEU A 38 5.71 11.61 3.74
CA LEU A 38 4.61 10.79 3.24
C LEU A 38 3.25 11.28 3.73
N VAL A 39 3.15 11.70 5.00
CA VAL A 39 1.95 12.34 5.57
C VAL A 39 1.58 13.59 4.78
N HIS A 40 2.58 14.44 4.51
CA HIS A 40 2.39 15.67 3.76
C HIS A 40 1.98 15.41 2.29
N GLU A 41 2.73 14.55 1.59
CA GLU A 41 2.56 14.27 0.17
C GLU A 41 1.22 13.58 -0.11
N LEU A 42 0.83 12.62 0.73
CA LEU A 42 -0.46 11.91 0.60
C LEU A 42 -1.63 12.70 1.20
N ARG A 43 -1.37 13.81 1.90
CA ARG A 43 -2.37 14.58 2.66
C ARG A 43 -3.22 13.67 3.56
N SER A 44 -2.53 12.78 4.26
CA SER A 44 -3.13 11.76 5.12
C SER A 44 -2.74 11.97 6.58
N SER A 45 -3.13 11.07 7.48
CA SER A 45 -2.70 11.11 8.88
C SER A 45 -1.49 10.22 9.12
N GLU A 46 -0.73 10.52 10.18
CA GLU A 46 0.39 9.69 10.66
C GLU A 46 -0.03 8.22 10.83
N VAL A 47 -1.20 7.99 11.43
CA VAL A 47 -1.73 6.64 11.67
C VAL A 47 -1.94 5.88 10.35
N VAL A 48 -2.54 6.53 9.35
CA VAL A 48 -2.81 5.90 8.04
C VAL A 48 -1.50 5.61 7.30
N VAL A 49 -0.54 6.54 7.36
CA VAL A 49 0.79 6.37 6.74
C VAL A 49 1.56 5.24 7.40
N ALA A 50 1.63 5.21 8.74
CA ALA A 50 2.31 4.16 9.49
C ALA A 50 1.74 2.77 9.17
N GLN A 51 0.41 2.61 9.21
CA GLN A 51 -0.24 1.35 8.87
C GLN A 51 0.02 0.92 7.41
N SER A 52 0.07 1.90 6.49
CA SER A 52 0.37 1.64 5.08
C SER A 52 1.82 1.20 4.89
N ILE A 53 2.78 1.84 5.57
CA ILE A 53 4.20 1.45 5.57
C ILE A 53 4.35 0.02 6.11
N GLU A 54 3.81 -0.27 7.30
CA GLU A 54 3.90 -1.59 7.92
C GLU A 54 3.38 -2.68 6.99
N ARG A 55 2.24 -2.44 6.35
CA ARG A 55 1.68 -3.38 5.37
C ARG A 55 2.59 -3.59 4.18
N LEU A 56 3.08 -2.52 3.56
CA LEU A 56 3.92 -2.65 2.36
C LEU A 56 5.26 -3.31 2.67
N VAL A 57 5.83 -3.05 3.85
CA VAL A 57 7.03 -3.75 4.33
C VAL A 57 6.74 -5.23 4.55
N ALA A 58 5.62 -5.57 5.21
CA ALA A 58 5.21 -6.96 5.42
C ALA A 58 4.91 -7.70 4.10
N ALA A 59 4.41 -7.00 3.09
CA ALA A 59 4.19 -7.54 1.74
C ALA A 59 5.47 -7.62 0.89
N GLY A 60 6.61 -7.12 1.41
CA GLY A 60 7.87 -7.09 0.69
C GLY A 60 7.90 -6.11 -0.47
N LEU A 61 7.12 -5.03 -0.43
CA LEU A 61 7.00 -4.03 -1.50
C LEU A 61 7.75 -2.72 -1.19
N ALA A 62 8.05 -2.50 0.08
CA ALA A 62 8.82 -1.37 0.57
C ALA A 62 9.89 -1.83 1.55
N LEU A 63 10.97 -1.06 1.66
CA LEU A 63 12.04 -1.29 2.62
C LEU A 63 12.05 -0.15 3.63
N ALA A 64 12.04 -0.51 4.91
CA ALA A 64 12.30 0.43 6.00
C ALA A 64 13.80 0.47 6.27
N GLU A 65 14.37 1.66 6.21
CA GLU A 65 15.78 1.93 6.46
C GLU A 65 16.04 2.13 7.97
N LYS A 66 17.30 2.04 8.37
CA LYS A 66 17.69 2.17 9.79
C LYS A 66 17.40 3.54 10.38
N ASP A 67 17.33 4.57 9.55
CA ASP A 67 17.01 5.95 9.94
C ASP A 67 15.49 6.20 10.02
N GLY A 68 14.67 5.18 9.81
CA GLY A 68 13.20 5.28 9.81
C GLY A 68 12.61 5.77 8.49
N SER A 69 13.44 6.06 7.48
CA SER A 69 12.96 6.34 6.13
C SER A 69 12.48 5.07 5.43
N VAL A 70 11.65 5.25 4.41
CA VAL A 70 11.04 4.16 3.63
C VAL A 70 11.27 4.41 2.16
N ARG A 71 11.58 3.36 1.41
CA ARG A 71 11.75 3.42 -0.05
C ARG A 71 11.08 2.25 -0.76
N TYR A 72 10.91 2.41 -2.06
CA TYR A 72 10.48 1.30 -2.92
C TYR A 72 11.53 0.18 -2.91
N GLY A 73 11.07 -1.06 -2.76
CA GLY A 73 11.96 -2.21 -2.71
C GLY A 73 11.18 -3.52 -2.75
N PRO A 74 10.69 -3.93 -3.93
CA PRO A 74 10.02 -5.22 -4.10
C PRO A 74 10.98 -6.37 -3.81
N ALA A 75 10.49 -7.42 -3.16
CA ALA A 75 11.29 -8.56 -2.75
C ALA A 75 11.65 -9.48 -3.93
N SER A 76 10.95 -9.35 -5.06
CA SER A 76 11.25 -10.10 -6.29
C SER A 76 11.01 -9.29 -7.58
N PRO A 77 11.65 -9.67 -8.70
CA PRO A 77 11.36 -9.08 -10.01
C PRO A 77 9.89 -9.25 -10.44
N GLU A 78 9.26 -10.37 -10.10
CA GLU A 78 7.86 -10.64 -10.44
C GLU A 78 6.91 -9.66 -9.70
N GLN A 79 7.20 -9.35 -8.44
CA GLN A 79 6.46 -8.31 -7.72
C GLN A 79 6.66 -6.94 -8.36
N ASN A 80 7.88 -6.61 -8.81
CA ASN A 80 8.13 -5.36 -9.53
C ASN A 80 7.27 -5.26 -10.81
N ASP A 81 7.19 -6.35 -11.58
CA ASP A 81 6.38 -6.39 -12.80
C ASP A 81 4.89 -6.25 -12.51
N LEU A 82 4.40 -6.86 -11.42
CA LEU A 82 3.02 -6.70 -10.96
C LEU A 82 2.73 -5.25 -10.51
N VAL A 83 3.67 -4.58 -9.83
CA VAL A 83 3.52 -3.16 -9.47
C VAL A 83 3.48 -2.27 -10.72
N ALA A 84 4.31 -2.54 -11.73
CA ALA A 84 4.28 -1.81 -12.99
C ALA A 84 2.93 -1.99 -13.72
N GLN A 85 2.43 -3.22 -13.80
CA GLN A 85 1.10 -3.51 -14.35
C GLN A 85 -0.02 -2.83 -13.56
N LEU A 86 0.06 -2.86 -12.22
CA LEU A 86 -0.90 -2.22 -11.33
C LEU A 86 -0.93 -0.70 -11.57
N GLN A 87 0.22 -0.06 -11.72
CA GLN A 87 0.32 1.36 -11.99
C GLN A 87 -0.37 1.74 -13.30
N GLU A 88 -0.18 0.94 -14.36
CA GLU A 88 -0.84 1.14 -15.65
C GLU A 88 -2.36 0.90 -15.59
N GLU A 89 -2.80 -0.18 -14.94
CA GLU A 89 -4.24 -0.45 -14.79
C GLU A 89 -4.92 0.57 -13.86
N TYR A 90 -4.25 1.05 -12.81
CA TYR A 90 -4.78 2.08 -11.94
C TYR A 90 -4.97 3.40 -12.67
N ARG A 91 -4.03 3.77 -13.56
CA ARG A 91 -4.17 4.96 -14.42
C ARG A 91 -5.36 4.84 -15.36
N LYS A 92 -5.58 3.66 -15.95
CA LYS A 92 -6.67 3.41 -16.91
C LYS A 92 -8.04 3.26 -16.25
N LYS A 93 -8.11 2.60 -15.09
CA LYS A 93 -9.34 2.14 -14.44
C LYS A 93 -9.28 2.31 -12.91
N PRO A 94 -9.12 3.54 -12.38
CA PRO A 94 -8.91 3.76 -10.95
C PRO A 94 -10.08 3.25 -10.09
N ALA A 95 -11.32 3.43 -10.56
CA ALA A 95 -12.51 2.96 -9.86
C ALA A 95 -12.54 1.43 -9.70
N ALA A 96 -12.07 0.68 -10.71
CA ALA A 96 -12.08 -0.78 -10.68
C ALA A 96 -11.10 -1.32 -9.63
N ILE A 97 -9.88 -0.76 -9.56
CA ILE A 97 -8.87 -1.14 -8.57
C ILE A 97 -9.32 -0.76 -7.15
N ARG A 98 -9.86 0.46 -6.96
CA ARG A 98 -10.40 0.89 -5.66
C ARG A 98 -11.51 -0.04 -5.19
N ARG A 99 -12.40 -0.44 -6.09
CA ARG A 99 -13.48 -1.39 -5.79
C ARG A 99 -12.92 -2.74 -5.37
N LEU A 100 -11.88 -3.24 -6.05
CA LEU A 100 -11.23 -4.51 -5.70
C LEU A 100 -10.70 -4.47 -4.25
N ILE A 101 -9.97 -3.43 -3.89
CA ILE A 101 -9.42 -3.26 -2.53
C ILE A 101 -10.55 -3.15 -1.48
N LEU A 102 -11.58 -2.36 -1.75
CA LEU A 102 -12.70 -2.16 -0.81
C LEU A 102 -13.58 -3.41 -0.65
N GLN A 103 -13.59 -4.31 -1.63
CA GLN A 103 -14.37 -5.54 -1.59
C GLN A 103 -13.62 -6.72 -0.95
N ASN A 104 -12.33 -6.56 -0.67
CA ASN A 104 -11.49 -7.59 -0.06
C ASN A 104 -12.06 -8.09 1.29
N PRO A 105 -12.49 -9.36 1.39
CA PRO A 105 -13.13 -9.91 2.59
C PRO A 105 -12.20 -9.96 3.81
N VAL A 106 -10.90 -10.19 3.60
CA VAL A 106 -9.89 -10.32 4.67
C VAL A 106 -9.75 -8.99 5.42
N GLU A 107 -9.79 -7.88 4.70
CA GLU A 107 -9.72 -6.54 5.27
C GLU A 107 -10.98 -6.12 5.98
N LYS A 108 -12.15 -6.51 5.47
CA LYS A 108 -13.41 -6.23 6.17
C LYS A 108 -13.37 -6.82 7.57
N LEU A 109 -12.96 -8.09 7.71
CA LEU A 109 -12.83 -8.76 9.00
C LEU A 109 -11.82 -8.05 9.94
N ARG A 110 -10.66 -7.62 9.42
CA ARG A 110 -9.64 -6.92 10.21
C ARG A 110 -10.07 -5.51 10.63
N THR A 111 -10.68 -4.75 9.71
CA THR A 111 -11.20 -3.39 9.99
C THR A 111 -12.30 -3.43 11.05
N PHE A 112 -13.20 -4.44 11.00
CA PHE A 112 -14.16 -4.65 12.08
C PHE A 112 -13.46 -4.89 13.43
N ALA A 113 -12.46 -5.77 13.48
CA ALA A 113 -11.74 -6.08 14.72
C ALA A 113 -10.97 -4.87 15.31
N ASP A 114 -10.36 -4.05 14.46
CA ASP A 114 -9.60 -2.88 14.91
C ASP A 114 -10.51 -1.72 15.35
N ALA A 115 -11.70 -1.58 14.76
CA ALA A 115 -12.70 -0.59 15.19
C ALA A 115 -13.17 -0.80 16.65
N PHE A 116 -13.14 -2.04 17.17
CA PHE A 116 -13.47 -2.33 18.58
C PHE A 116 -12.29 -2.10 19.54
N LYS A 117 -11.05 -2.02 19.06
CA LYS A 117 -9.87 -1.77 19.89
C LYS A 117 -9.70 -0.28 20.25
N LEU A 118 -10.40 0.62 19.53
CA LEU A 118 -10.38 2.07 19.76
C LEU A 118 -11.17 2.54 20.99
N LYS A 119 -11.49 1.63 21.93
CA LYS A 119 -12.16 1.98 23.20
C LYS A 119 -11.26 1.67 24.40
N LYS A 120 -10.10 2.34 24.47
CA LYS A 120 -9.34 2.54 25.70
C LYS A 120 -8.37 3.72 25.54
N SER A 121 -8.83 4.90 25.95
CA SER A 121 -8.04 5.98 26.54
C SER A 121 -9.03 6.90 27.26
#